data_AF-A0A357B1T0-F1
#
_entry.id   AF-A0A357B1T0-F1
#
_cell.length_a   1.000
_cell.length_b   1.000
_cell.length_c   1.000
_cell.angle_alpha   90.00
_cell.angle_beta   90.00
_cell.angle_gamma   90.00
#
_symmetry.space_group_name_H-M   'P 1'
#
loop_
_entity.id
_entity.type
_entity.pdbx_description
1 polymer ?
#
loop_
_entity_poly.entity_id
_entity_poly.type
_entity_poly.pdbx_seq_one_letter_code
_entity_poly.pdbx_strand_id
1 'polypeptide(L)'
;YVAFARRYLAIHDDEGFNWGVIRGGMSSVADLFVVQMQDCLGLGGEARMNIPGTETGNWRWRLLPGEADDVLAAKLYEYTKMYGRCE
;
A
#
# COMPACT_ATOMS: atom_id res chain seq x y z
N TYR A 1 15.53 6.22 -9.78
CA TYR A 1 14.07 6.22 -9.58
C TYR A 1 13.66 6.18 -8.11
N VAL A 2 14.10 5.20 -7.30
CA VAL A 2 13.74 5.11 -5.86
C VAL A 2 14.11 6.36 -5.05
N ALA A 3 15.33 6.90 -5.22
CA ALA A 3 15.75 8.12 -4.52
C ALA A 3 14.90 9.36 -4.87
N PHE A 4 14.41 9.44 -6.11
CA PHE A 4 13.50 10.51 -6.53
C PHE A 4 12.13 10.34 -5.87
N ALA A 5 11.57 9.14 -5.88
CA ALA A 5 10.29 8.85 -5.24
C ALA A 5 10.32 9.17 -3.73
N ARG A 6 11.40 8.80 -3.04
CA ARG A 6 11.60 9.14 -1.63
C ARG A 6 11.59 10.64 -1.39
N ARG A 7 12.28 11.42 -2.24
CA ARG A 7 12.29 12.88 -2.14
C ARG A 7 10.92 13.49 -2.45
N TYR A 8 10.27 13.03 -3.52
CA TYR A 8 9.01 13.58 -4.00
C TYR A 8 7.86 13.34 -3.03
N LEU A 9 7.77 12.13 -2.48
CA LEU A 9 6.72 11.73 -1.54
C LEU A 9 7.11 12.01 -0.07
N ALA A 10 8.30 12.56 0.17
CA ALA A 10 8.89 12.76 1.49
C ALA A 10 8.85 11.49 2.34
N ILE A 11 9.32 10.36 1.80
CA ILE A 11 9.26 9.05 2.47
C ILE A 11 10.31 8.98 3.58
N HIS A 12 9.85 8.68 4.79
CA HIS A 12 10.70 8.45 5.96
C HIS A 12 10.91 6.95 6.24
N ASP A 13 12.01 6.60 6.91
CA ASP A 13 12.38 5.19 7.14
C ASP A 13 11.53 4.54 8.24
N ASP A 14 11.01 5.33 9.17
CA ASP A 14 10.12 4.93 10.26
C ASP A 14 8.71 4.57 9.79
N GLU A 15 8.15 5.29 8.79
CA GLU A 15 6.87 4.93 8.18
C GLU A 15 7.00 3.73 7.23
N GLY A 16 8.15 3.57 6.59
CA GLY A 16 8.43 2.55 5.59
C GLY A 16 8.01 2.94 4.17
N PHE A 17 8.69 2.37 3.16
CA PHE A 17 8.53 2.81 1.77
C PHE A 17 7.10 2.68 1.23
N ASN A 18 6.44 1.54 1.47
CA ASN A 18 5.07 1.29 0.99
C ASN A 18 4.09 2.29 1.60
N TRP A 19 4.16 2.51 2.91
CA TRP A 19 3.27 3.44 3.60
C TRP A 19 3.52 4.90 3.23
N GLY A 20 4.76 5.30 2.94
CA GLY A 20 5.05 6.62 2.37
C GLY A 20 4.39 6.83 1.00
N VAL A 21 4.32 5.79 0.17
CA VAL A 21 3.58 5.84 -1.12
C VAL A 21 2.07 5.91 -0.89
N ILE A 22 1.53 5.09 0.03
CA ILE A 22 0.11 5.12 0.42
C ILE A 22 -0.28 6.50 0.93
N ARG A 23 0.54 7.10 1.80
CA ARG A 23 0.36 8.45 2.32
C ARG A 23 0.26 9.48 1.21
N GLY A 24 1.21 9.45 0.27
CA GLY A 24 1.21 10.34 -0.88
C GLY A 24 -0.05 10.20 -1.73
N GLY A 25 -0.49 8.96 -1.99
CA GLY A 25 -1.72 8.68 -2.72
C GLY A 25 -2.99 9.19 -2.00
N MET A 26 -3.12 8.91 -0.70
CA MET A 26 -4.23 9.41 0.11
C MET A 26 -4.25 10.93 0.22
N SER A 27 -3.09 11.59 0.24
CA SER A 27 -2.99 13.06 0.28
C SER A 27 -3.35 13.77 -1.03
N SER A 28 -3.51 13.02 -2.13
CA SER A 28 -3.82 13.61 -3.44
C SER A 28 -5.23 14.22 -3.49
N VAL A 29 -5.46 15.09 -4.46
CA VAL A 29 -6.78 15.70 -4.74
C VAL A 29 -7.75 14.76 -5.48
N ALA A 30 -7.36 13.51 -5.75
CA ALA A 30 -8.23 12.55 -6.44
C ALA A 30 -9.39 12.13 -5.53
N ASP A 31 -10.60 12.06 -6.11
CA ASP A 31 -11.81 11.65 -5.40
C ASP A 31 -11.71 10.22 -4.85
N LEU A 32 -11.08 9.31 -5.60
CA LEU A 32 -10.87 7.92 -5.21
C LEU A 32 -9.38 7.57 -5.20
N PHE A 33 -8.92 7.03 -4.07
CA PHE A 33 -7.64 6.37 -3.94
C PHE A 33 -7.85 4.89 -3.68
N VAL A 34 -7.17 4.04 -4.45
CA VAL A 34 -7.20 2.57 -4.30
C VAL A 34 -5.77 2.09 -4.12
N VAL A 35 -5.57 1.20 -3.16
CA VAL A 35 -4.29 0.57 -2.82
C VAL A 35 -4.43 -0.95 -2.83
N GLN A 36 -3.36 -1.67 -3.16
CA GLN A 36 -3.32 -3.12 -3.09
C GLN A 36 -3.14 -3.60 -1.64
N MET A 37 -3.81 -4.68 -1.25
CA MET A 37 -3.65 -5.26 0.10
C MET A 37 -2.18 -5.66 0.38
N GLN A 38 -1.45 -6.09 -0.65
CA GLN A 38 -0.02 -6.42 -0.56
C GLN A 38 0.83 -5.23 -0.11
N ASP A 39 0.50 -4.01 -0.56
CA ASP A 39 1.23 -2.80 -0.16
C ASP A 39 0.95 -2.45 1.30
N CYS A 40 -0.32 -2.57 1.73
CA CYS A 40 -0.74 -2.36 3.11
C CYS A 40 -0.03 -3.32 4.09
N LEU A 41 0.16 -4.57 3.65
CA LEU A 41 0.87 -5.62 4.39
C LEU A 41 2.40 -5.52 4.31
N GLY A 42 2.95 -4.63 3.47
CA GLY A 42 4.40 -4.50 3.33
C GLY A 42 5.09 -5.63 2.57
N LEU A 43 4.35 -6.41 1.76
CA LEU A 43 4.88 -7.61 1.12
C LEU A 43 5.79 -7.30 -0.08
N GLY A 44 6.67 -8.25 -0.40
CA GLY A 44 7.62 -8.16 -1.50
C GLY A 44 7.10 -8.73 -2.82
N GLY A 45 8.03 -9.04 -3.72
CA GLY A 45 7.73 -9.54 -5.06
C GLY A 45 7.02 -10.90 -5.08
N GLU A 46 7.12 -11.68 -4.01
CA GLU A 46 6.43 -12.96 -3.81
C GLU A 46 4.90 -12.81 -3.74
N ALA A 47 4.40 -11.63 -3.35
CA ALA A 47 2.98 -11.36 -3.25
C ALA A 47 2.37 -10.79 -4.54
N ARG A 48 3.18 -10.65 -5.60
CA ARG A 48 2.75 -10.09 -6.88
C ARG A 48 1.64 -10.93 -7.49
N MET A 49 0.49 -10.29 -7.75
CA MET A 49 -0.68 -10.98 -8.30
C MET A 49 -0.47 -11.48 -9.73
N ASN A 50 0.22 -10.71 -10.57
CA ASN A 50 0.41 -11.06 -11.98
C ASN A 50 1.72 -10.48 -12.54
N ILE A 51 2.39 -11.27 -13.38
CA ILE A 51 3.50 -10.87 -14.25
C ILE A 51 3.01 -11.05 -15.70
N PRO A 52 2.63 -9.96 -16.40
CA PRO A 52 2.19 -10.04 -17.78
C PRO A 52 3.23 -10.73 -18.67
N GLY A 53 2.77 -11.65 -19.53
CA GLY A 53 3.63 -12.42 -20.43
C GLY A 53 4.19 -13.72 -19.83
N THR A 54 3.88 -14.06 -18.58
CA THR A 54 4.18 -15.39 -18.02
C THR A 54 2.94 -16.29 -18.01
N GLU A 55 3.13 -17.57 -18.32
CA GLU A 55 2.02 -18.53 -18.39
C GLU A 55 1.67 -19.14 -17.02
N THR A 56 2.63 -19.17 -16.09
CA THR A 56 2.49 -19.84 -14.79
C THR A 56 2.88 -18.93 -13.63
N GLY A 57 2.40 -19.25 -12.43
CA GLY A 57 2.73 -18.53 -11.19
C GLY A 57 1.84 -17.32 -10.88
N ASN A 58 1.01 -16.87 -11.82
CA ASN A 58 0.09 -15.73 -11.63
C ASN A 58 -1.20 -16.12 -10.91
N TRP A 59 -1.89 -15.14 -10.34
CA TRP A 59 -3.23 -15.23 -9.73
C TRP A 59 -3.31 -16.17 -8.52
N ARG A 60 -2.17 -16.37 -7.84
CA ARG A 60 -2.05 -17.33 -6.73
C ARG A 60 -1.92 -16.68 -5.35
N TRP A 61 -1.68 -15.38 -5.28
CA TRP A 61 -1.56 -14.70 -3.99
C TRP A 61 -2.87 -14.79 -3.22
N ARG A 62 -2.75 -15.08 -1.92
CA ARG A 62 -3.87 -15.18 -0.99
C ARG A 62 -3.48 -14.51 0.31
N LEU A 63 -4.39 -13.71 0.84
CA LEU A 63 -4.33 -13.23 2.22
C LEU A 63 -4.37 -14.42 3.18
N LEU A 64 -3.45 -14.46 4.14
CA LEU A 64 -3.46 -15.48 5.18
C LEU A 64 -4.40 -15.10 6.33
N PRO A 65 -4.97 -16.08 7.06
CA PRO A 65 -5.75 -15.81 8.25
C PRO A 65 -4.95 -14.97 9.26
N GLY A 66 -5.54 -13.87 9.73
CA GLY A 66 -4.94 -12.99 10.74
C GLY A 66 -4.04 -11.88 10.19
N GLU A 67 -3.76 -11.82 8.88
CA GLU A 67 -2.96 -10.72 8.31
C GLU A 67 -3.75 -9.40 8.17
N ALA A 68 -5.07 -9.49 7.96
CA ALA A 68 -5.96 -8.33 8.04
C ALA A 68 -6.48 -8.18 9.47
N ASP A 69 -5.60 -7.74 10.36
CA ASP A 69 -5.88 -7.56 11.78
C ASP A 69 -6.38 -6.15 12.12
N ASP A 70 -6.78 -5.97 13.38
CA ASP A 70 -7.26 -4.69 13.90
C ASP A 70 -6.16 -3.60 13.91
N VAL A 71 -4.88 -4.00 13.97
CA VAL A 71 -3.75 -3.07 13.92
C VAL A 71 -3.64 -2.45 12.53
N LEU A 72 -3.72 -3.27 11.48
CA LEU A 72 -3.73 -2.82 10.09
C LEU A 72 -4.97 -1.95 9.82
N ALA A 73 -6.14 -2.39 10.29
CA ALA A 73 -7.38 -1.64 10.14
C ALA A 73 -7.29 -0.25 10.81
N ALA A 74 -6.77 -0.18 12.04
CA ALA A 74 -6.58 1.08 12.75
C ALA A 74 -5.61 2.02 12.02
N LYS A 75 -4.50 1.50 11.48
CA LYS A 75 -3.55 2.29 10.69
C LYS A 75 -4.20 2.81 9.40
N LEU A 76 -4.93 1.98 8.66
CA LEU A 76 -5.66 2.41 7.47
C LEU A 76 -6.68 3.51 7.80
N TYR A 77 -7.41 3.36 8.91
CA TYR A 77 -8.38 4.35 9.36
C TYR A 77 -7.70 5.68 9.73
N GLU A 78 -6.56 5.65 10.42
CA GLU A 78 -5.80 6.86 10.78
C GLU A 78 -5.45 7.70 9.55
N TYR A 79 -4.86 7.08 8.52
CA TYR A 79 -4.50 7.78 7.29
C TYR A 79 -5.74 8.25 6.51
N THR A 80 -6.77 7.40 6.45
CA THR A 80 -8.04 7.74 5.78
C THR A 80 -8.67 8.98 6.42
N LYS A 81 -8.69 9.05 7.75
CA LYS A 81 -9.18 10.19 8.52
C LYS A 81 -8.29 11.42 8.35
N MET A 82 -6.97 11.26 8.43
CA MET A 82 -5.99 12.33 8.28
C MET A 82 -6.16 13.11 6.97
N TYR A 83 -6.50 12.41 5.88
CA TYR A 83 -6.69 13.01 4.55
C TYR A 83 -8.15 13.23 4.16
N GLY A 84 -9.08 13.20 5.13
CA GLY A 84 -10.49 13.54 4.88
C GLY A 84 -11.21 12.56 3.95
N ARG A 85 -10.83 11.28 3.96
CA ARG A 85 -11.41 10.22 3.12
C ARG A 85 -12.41 9.33 3.88
N CYS A 86 -12.75 9.69 5.11
CA CYS A 86 -13.87 9.12 5.87
C CYS A 86 -14.55 10.21 6.70
N GLU A 87 -15.88 10.17 6.75
CA GLU A 87 -16.70 11.01 7.64
C GLU A 87 -16.82 10.38 9.04
#